data_AF-A0A534RKQ9-F1
#
_entry.id   AF-A0A534RKQ9-F1
#
_cell.length_a   1.000
_cell.length_b   1.000
_cell.length_c   1.000
_cell.angle_alpha   90.00
_cell.angle_beta   90.00
_cell.angle_gamma   90.00
#
_symmetry.space_group_name_H-M   'P 1'
#
loop_
_entity.id
_entity.type
_entity.pdbx_description
1 polymer ?
#
loop_
_entity_poly.entity_id
_entity_poly.type
_entity_poly.pdbx_seq_one_letter_code
_entity_poly.pdbx_strand_id
1 'polypeptide(L)'
;MRYMRFVGTLFPPPEELSGEQYETWRRVGEFFKQVTFEQMYPTQVLCGDPAQCVDRIALLQEELGMTHFWVYMDLGGLDQRELLRSIERFATRVMPQFRRH
;
A
#
# COMPACT_ATOMS: atom_id res chain seq x y z
N MET A 1 8.23 8.54 2.56
CA MET A 1 6.91 8.59 1.88
C MET A 1 6.09 9.79 2.39
N ARG A 2 5.75 10.79 1.55
CA ARG A 2 5.11 12.06 1.99
C ARG A 2 3.72 11.84 2.61
N TYR A 3 2.93 10.94 2.03
CA TYR A 3 1.61 10.60 2.55
C TYR A 3 1.63 9.91 3.91
N MET A 4 2.48 8.90 4.10
CA MET A 4 2.55 8.18 5.39
C MET A 4 2.95 9.14 6.52
N ARG A 5 3.84 10.10 6.22
CA ARG A 5 4.17 11.18 7.14
C ARG A 5 2.95 12.04 7.47
N PHE A 6 2.15 12.42 6.47
CA PHE A 6 0.90 13.17 6.69
C PHE A 6 -0.12 12.38 7.51
N VAL A 7 -0.36 11.11 7.17
CA VAL A 7 -1.24 10.21 7.94
C VAL A 7 -0.77 10.10 9.39
N GLY A 8 0.54 10.00 9.63
CA GLY A 8 1.12 10.03 10.97
C GLY A 8 0.83 11.30 11.78
N THR A 9 0.43 12.40 11.13
CA THR A 9 -0.04 13.64 11.80
C THR A 9 -1.55 13.67 12.04
N LEU A 10 -2.33 12.84 11.35
CA LEU A 10 -3.78 12.83 11.42
C LEU A 10 -4.36 11.92 12.51
N PHE A 11 -3.52 11.13 13.17
CA PHE A 11 -3.93 10.37 14.34
C PHE A 11 -3.79 11.28 15.57
N PRO A 12 -4.85 11.91 16.12
CA PRO A 12 -4.80 12.40 17.49
C PRO A 12 -4.81 11.20 18.46
N PRO A 13 -4.28 11.34 19.68
CA PRO A 13 -4.53 10.34 20.71
C PRO A 13 -6.06 10.35 21.00
N PRO A 14 -6.74 9.20 20.95
CA PRO A 14 -8.11 9.07 21.43
C PRO A 14 -8.24 9.61 22.87
N GLU A 15 -9.39 10.20 23.20
CA GLU A 15 -9.63 10.87 24.48
C GLU A 15 -9.44 9.94 25.70
N GLU A 16 -9.60 8.62 25.52
CA GLU A 16 -9.39 7.61 26.55
C GLU A 16 -8.46 6.50 26.03
N LEU A 17 -7.17 6.57 26.35
CA LEU A 17 -6.23 5.46 26.18
C LEU A 17 -5.63 5.09 27.53
N SER A 18 -5.49 3.78 27.80
CA SER A 18 -4.61 3.31 28.86
C SER A 18 -3.14 3.68 28.54
N GLY A 19 -2.26 3.69 29.54
CA GLY A 19 -0.84 4.01 29.33
C GLY A 19 -0.15 3.11 28.29
N GLU A 20 -0.51 1.82 28.24
CA GLU A 20 0.00 0.86 27.24
C GLU A 20 -0.52 1.15 25.83
N GLN A 21 -1.80 1.50 25.71
CA GLN A 21 -2.39 1.86 24.42
C GLN A 21 -1.81 3.17 23.89
N TYR A 22 -1.51 4.13 24.77
CA TYR A 22 -0.84 5.38 24.42
C TYR A 22 0.57 5.17 23.87
N GLU A 23 1.39 4.32 24.52
CA GLU A 23 2.73 4.01 24.01
C GLU A 23 2.69 3.29 22.64
N THR A 24 1.72 2.40 22.45
CA THR A 24 1.50 1.73 21.17
C THR A 24 1.11 2.74 20.08
N TRP A 25 0.16 3.61 20.36
CA TRP A 25 -0.26 4.69 19.46
C TRP A 25 0.93 5.61 19.09
N ARG A 26 1.73 6.02 20.09
CA ARG A 26 2.89 6.89 19.90
C ARG A 26 3.93 6.23 19.00
N ARG A 27 4.19 4.93 19.20
CA ARG A 27 5.13 4.16 18.41
C ARG A 27 4.69 4.04 16.95
N VAL A 28 3.40 3.81 16.70
CA VAL A 28 2.83 3.74 15.35
C VAL A 28 2.90 5.10 14.64
N GLY A 29 2.58 6.18 15.34
CA GLY A 29 2.70 7.54 14.81
C GLY A 29 4.14 7.89 14.41
N GLU A 30 5.12 7.58 15.26
CA GLU A 30 6.54 7.79 14.94
C GLU A 30 7.03 6.92 13.79
N PHE A 31 6.59 5.66 13.72
CA PHE A 31 6.90 4.78 12.59
C PHE A 31 6.44 5.38 11.25
N PHE A 32 5.20 5.88 11.18
CA PHE A 32 4.67 6.48 9.95
C PHE A 32 5.40 7.76 9.51
N LYS A 33 6.01 8.51 10.43
CA LYS A 33 6.82 9.70 10.08
C LYS A 33 8.12 9.34 9.35
N GLN A 34 8.67 8.16 9.62
CA GLN A 34 10.02 7.74 9.19
C GLN A 34 10.03 6.60 8.16
N VAL A 35 8.88 5.98 7.88
CA VAL A 35 8.79 4.83 6.98
C VAL A 35 9.35 5.13 5.58
N THR A 36 10.27 4.26 5.12
CA THR A 36 10.87 4.30 3.77
C THR A 36 10.23 3.27 2.86
N PHE A 37 10.48 3.40 1.55
CA PHE A 37 9.97 2.43 0.57
C PHE A 37 10.57 1.03 0.79
N GLU A 38 11.86 0.97 1.09
CA GLU A 38 12.63 -0.26 1.31
C GLU A 38 12.13 -1.05 2.52
N GLN A 39 11.57 -0.36 3.53
CA GLN A 39 10.96 -1.01 4.69
C GLN A 39 9.58 -1.59 4.38
N MET A 40 8.85 -1.00 3.41
CA MET A 40 7.53 -1.46 2.99
C MET A 40 7.63 -2.54 1.91
N TYR A 41 8.64 -2.47 1.04
CA TYR A 41 8.85 -3.44 -0.01
C TYR A 41 9.58 -4.69 0.53
N PRO A 42 9.18 -5.91 0.12
CA PRO A 42 8.08 -6.20 -0.78
C PRO A 42 6.75 -6.36 -0.06
N THR A 43 6.70 -6.56 1.26
CA THR A 43 5.54 -7.17 1.92
C THR A 43 4.31 -6.25 2.04
N GLN A 44 4.50 -4.95 2.25
CA GLN A 44 3.42 -3.99 2.51
C GLN A 44 2.95 -3.23 1.25
N VAL A 45 3.76 -3.21 0.18
CA VAL A 45 3.42 -2.54 -1.08
C VAL A 45 3.55 -3.48 -2.27
N LEU A 46 2.59 -3.40 -3.17
CA LEU A 46 2.62 -4.08 -4.46
C LEU A 46 3.21 -3.13 -5.50
N CYS A 47 4.53 -3.18 -5.68
CA CYS A 47 5.27 -2.38 -6.64
C CYS A 47 6.25 -3.29 -7.39
N GLY A 48 6.53 -2.99 -8.65
CA GLY A 48 7.42 -3.80 -9.48
C GLY A 48 7.08 -3.69 -10.96
N ASP A 49 7.68 -4.56 -11.75
CA ASP A 49 7.24 -4.76 -13.13
C ASP A 49 5.89 -5.51 -13.20
N PRO A 50 5.23 -5.57 -14.38
CA PRO A 50 3.95 -6.25 -14.51
C PRO A 50 3.98 -7.74 -14.14
N ALA A 51 5.05 -8.46 -14.44
CA ALA A 51 5.13 -9.90 -14.14
C ALA A 51 5.20 -10.12 -12.63
N GLN A 52 6.04 -9.35 -11.93
CA GLN A 52 6.10 -9.37 -10.47
C GLN A 52 4.75 -9.04 -9.82
N CYS A 53 4.01 -8.08 -10.38
CA CYS A 53 2.67 -7.76 -9.89
C CYS A 53 1.70 -8.94 -10.09
N VAL A 54 1.77 -9.61 -11.25
CA VAL A 54 0.92 -10.77 -11.55
C VAL A 54 1.22 -11.92 -10.58
N ASP A 55 2.49 -12.29 -10.42
CA ASP A 55 2.88 -13.41 -9.57
C ASP A 55 2.42 -13.19 -8.12
N ARG A 56 2.56 -11.96 -7.63
CA ARG A 56 2.16 -11.60 -6.27
C ARG A 56 0.65 -11.59 -6.06
N ILE A 57 -0.14 -11.14 -7.04
CA ILE A 57 -1.60 -11.18 -6.97
C ILE A 57 -2.10 -12.62 -7.07
N ALA A 58 -1.49 -13.44 -7.95
CA ALA A 58 -1.81 -14.85 -8.09
C ALA A 58 -1.56 -15.60 -6.77
N LEU A 59 -0.43 -15.34 -6.10
CA LEU A 59 -0.15 -15.91 -4.79
C LEU A 59 -1.23 -15.54 -3.76
N LEU A 60 -1.65 -14.27 -3.70
CA LEU A 60 -2.73 -13.85 -2.80
C LEU A 60 -4.07 -14.51 -3.13
N GLN A 61 -4.34 -14.76 -4.42
CA GLN A 61 -5.53 -15.48 -4.84
C GLN A 61 -5.49 -16.96 -4.42
N GLU A 62 -4.34 -17.61 -4.55
CA GLU A 62 -4.13 -19.01 -4.17
C GLU A 62 -4.16 -19.22 -2.65
N GLU A 63 -3.44 -18.39 -1.89
CA GLU A 63 -3.30 -18.54 -0.45
C GLU A 63 -4.52 -18.08 0.34
N LEU A 64 -5.17 -17.00 -0.12
CA LEU A 64 -6.24 -16.33 0.64
C LEU A 64 -7.62 -16.43 -0.03
N GLY A 65 -7.72 -17.04 -1.22
CA GLY A 65 -8.97 -17.12 -1.97
C GLY A 65 -9.48 -15.76 -2.45
N MET A 66 -8.57 -14.79 -2.66
CA MET A 66 -8.93 -13.41 -2.99
C MET A 66 -9.63 -13.33 -4.36
N THR A 67 -10.86 -12.80 -4.39
CA THR A 67 -11.67 -12.68 -5.62
C THR A 67 -11.80 -11.26 -6.16
N HIS A 68 -11.53 -10.27 -5.31
CA HIS A 68 -11.62 -8.84 -5.64
C HIS A 68 -10.34 -8.16 -5.19
N PHE A 69 -9.83 -7.24 -6.01
CA PHE A 69 -8.61 -6.52 -5.73
C PHE A 69 -8.85 -5.02 -5.88
N TRP A 70 -8.62 -4.27 -4.81
CA TRP A 70 -8.66 -2.81 -4.82
C TRP A 70 -7.25 -2.27 -4.62
N VAL A 71 -6.88 -1.28 -5.42
CA VAL A 71 -5.54 -0.68 -5.38
C VAL A 71 -5.64 0.80 -5.09
N TYR A 72 -4.84 1.23 -4.14
CA TYR A 72 -4.53 2.63 -3.89
C TYR A 72 -3.15 2.94 -4.50
N MET A 73 -3.14 3.45 -5.75
CA MET A 73 -1.91 3.55 -6.57
C MET A 73 -1.05 4.77 -6.27
N ASP A 74 -1.66 5.86 -5.81
CA ASP A 74 -0.94 7.04 -5.35
C ASP A 74 -1.39 7.35 -3.92
N LEU A 75 -0.46 7.13 -3.00
CA LEU A 75 -0.62 7.59 -1.63
C LEU A 75 -0.45 9.12 -1.58
N GLY A 76 0.18 9.75 -2.56
CA GLY A 76 0.37 11.19 -2.65
C GLY A 76 1.85 11.52 -2.78
N GLY A 77 2.17 12.29 -3.80
CA GLY A 77 3.54 12.71 -4.12
C GLY A 77 4.13 12.03 -5.35
N LEU A 78 3.37 11.17 -6.04
CA LEU A 78 3.73 10.77 -7.40
C LEU A 78 3.41 11.90 -8.39
N ASP A 79 4.26 12.04 -9.41
CA ASP A 79 3.93 12.87 -10.56
C ASP A 79 2.69 12.28 -11.27
N GLN A 80 1.76 13.16 -11.68
CA GLN A 80 0.50 12.74 -12.26
C GLN A 80 0.69 11.93 -13.54
N ARG A 81 1.67 12.29 -14.38
CA ARG A 81 1.94 11.58 -15.63
C ARG A 81 2.52 10.19 -15.33
N GLU A 82 3.40 10.07 -14.34
CA GLU A 82 3.92 8.77 -13.90
C GLU A 82 2.80 7.87 -13.36
N LEU A 83 1.92 8.43 -12.54
CA LEU A 83 0.76 7.72 -11.99
C LEU A 83 -0.15 7.17 -13.10
N LEU A 84 -0.53 8.01 -14.06
CA LEU A 84 -1.39 7.60 -15.17
C LEU A 84 -0.75 6.49 -16.01
N ARG A 85 0.57 6.55 -16.26
CA ARG A 85 1.29 5.46 -16.95
C ARG A 85 1.32 4.17 -16.14
N SER A 86 1.43 4.27 -14.81
CA SER A 86 1.36 3.11 -13.92
C SER A 86 -0.03 2.47 -13.96
N ILE A 87 -1.09 3.28 -13.88
CA ILE A 87 -2.49 2.83 -14.01
C ILE A 87 -2.71 2.15 -15.36
N GLU A 88 -2.29 2.77 -16.45
CA GLU A 88 -2.42 2.20 -17.81
C GLU A 88 -1.69 0.86 -17.92
N ARG A 89 -0.45 0.78 -17.41
CA ARG A 89 0.32 -0.47 -17.43
C ARG A 89 -0.34 -1.56 -16.59
N PHE A 90 -0.86 -1.22 -15.41
CA PHE A 90 -1.56 -2.17 -14.56
C PHE A 90 -2.83 -2.69 -15.27
N ALA A 91 -3.63 -1.79 -15.83
CA ALA A 91 -4.86 -2.13 -16.53
C ALA A 91 -4.63 -2.98 -17.79
N THR A 92 -3.56 -2.73 -18.54
CA THR A 92 -3.29 -3.39 -19.83
C THR A 92 -2.39 -4.61 -19.73
N ARG A 93 -1.57 -4.73 -18.67
CA ARG A 93 -0.58 -5.81 -18.54
C ARG A 93 -0.85 -6.77 -17.38
N VAL A 94 -1.42 -6.27 -16.27
CA VAL A 94 -1.64 -7.07 -15.05
C VAL A 94 -3.06 -7.59 -15.01
N MET A 95 -4.06 -6.70 -15.03
CA MET A 95 -5.48 -7.08 -14.89
C MET A 95 -5.95 -8.16 -15.90
N PRO A 96 -5.53 -8.17 -17.19
CA PRO A 96 -5.98 -9.19 -18.14
C PRO A 96 -5.61 -10.62 -17.74
N GLN A 97 -4.54 -10.82 -16.97
CA GLN A 97 -4.11 -12.16 -16.53
C GLN A 97 -5.11 -12.81 -15.55
N PHE A 98 -5.96 -12.00 -14.91
CA PHE A 98 -6.93 -12.46 -13.91
C PHE A 98 -8.37 -12.46 -14.41
N ARG A 99 -8.61 -11.95 -15.62
CA ARG A 99 -9.93 -12.01 -16.25
C ARG A 99 -10.09 -13.40 -16.85
N ARG A 100 -10.84 -14.29 -16.18
CA ARG A 100 -11.27 -15.56 -16.78
C ARG A 100 -12.25 -15.29 -17.93
N HIS A 101 -12.15 -16.12 -18.98
CA HIS A 101 -13.14 -16.30 -20.03
C HIS A 101 -14.48 -16.79 -19.48
#